data_AF-A0AB36KLF8-F1
#
_entry.id   AF-A0AB36KLF8-F1
#
_cell.length_a   1.000
_cell.length_b   1.000
_cell.length_c   1.000
_cell.angle_alpha   90.00
_cell.angle_beta   90.00
_cell.angle_gamma   90.00
#
_symmetry.space_group_name_H-M   'P 1'
#
loop_
_entity.id
_entity.type
_entity.pdbx_description
1 polymer ?
#
loop_
_entity_poly.entity_id
_entity_poly.type
_entity_poly.pdbx_seq_one_letter_code
_entity_poly.pdbx_strand_id
1 'polypeptide(L)'
;MTTKKNPVTIAQCESAIRAYMGSASTTQQGTYGFAKDSKVFFNLNTNYAVVLDAPGNFVTGFKLAPGTQQFDNFIKNGVLR
;
A
#
# COMPACT_ATOMS: atom_id res chain seq x y z
N MET A 1 1.17 -15.20 18.75
CA MET A 1 1.25 -14.86 17.31
C MET A 1 2.20 -15.84 16.64
N THR A 2 1.80 -16.48 15.53
CA THR A 2 2.71 -17.32 14.72
C THR A 2 3.28 -16.45 13.60
N THR A 3 4.59 -16.51 13.37
CA THR A 3 5.25 -15.83 12.24
C THR A 3 5.27 -16.68 10.96
N LYS A 4 4.55 -17.80 10.94
CA LYS A 4 4.59 -18.78 9.85
C LYS A 4 3.82 -18.27 8.63
N LYS A 5 4.42 -18.39 7.44
CA LYS A 5 3.72 -18.27 6.16
C LYS A 5 3.04 -19.60 5.83
N ASN A 6 1.72 -19.61 5.89
CA ASN A 6 0.86 -20.76 5.53
C ASN A 6 -0.45 -20.26 4.90
N PRO A 7 -1.28 -21.14 4.30
CA PRO A 7 -2.51 -20.74 3.63
C PRO A 7 -3.46 -19.88 4.49
N VAL A 8 -3.55 -20.17 5.80
CA VAL A 8 -4.39 -19.39 6.73
C VAL A 8 -3.88 -17.96 6.87
N THR A 9 -2.58 -17.78 7.10
CA THR A 9 -1.99 -16.43 7.23
C THR A 9 -2.00 -15.63 5.93
N ILE A 10 -1.95 -16.32 4.77
CA ILE A 10 -2.09 -15.68 3.46
C ILE A 10 -3.52 -15.17 3.27
N ALA A 11 -4.54 -15.98 3.59
CA ALA A 11 -5.94 -15.56 3.52
C ALA A 11 -6.26 -14.40 4.48
N GLN A 12 -5.63 -14.37 5.66
CA GLN A 12 -5.73 -13.26 6.59
C GLN A 12 -5.10 -11.98 6.02
N CYS A 13 -3.93 -12.09 5.39
CA CYS A 13 -3.29 -10.96 4.73
C CYS A 13 -4.14 -10.42 3.58
N GLU A 14 -4.70 -11.31 2.74
CA GLU A 14 -5.61 -10.92 1.66
C GLU A 14 -6.84 -10.19 2.20
N SER A 15 -7.49 -10.75 3.23
CA SER A 15 -8.66 -10.13 3.86
C SER A 15 -8.34 -8.75 4.42
N ALA A 16 -7.18 -8.57 5.05
CA ALA A 16 -6.73 -7.29 5.57
C ALA A 16 -6.49 -6.26 4.45
N ILE A 17 -5.87 -6.67 3.33
CA ILE A 17 -5.67 -5.79 2.17
C ILE A 17 -7.02 -5.40 1.55
N ARG A 18 -7.96 -6.34 1.41
CA ARG A 18 -9.31 -6.05 0.89
C ARG A 18 -10.07 -5.07 1.78
N ALA A 19 -10.05 -5.27 3.10
CA ALA A 19 -10.66 -4.37 4.07
C ALA A 19 -10.01 -2.97 4.02
N TYR A 20 -8.69 -2.92 3.90
CA TYR A 20 -7.94 -1.68 3.73
C TYR A 20 -8.37 -0.92 2.46
N MET A 21 -8.47 -1.62 1.32
CA MET A 21 -8.87 -1.03 0.03
C MET A 21 -10.35 -0.56 0.03
N GLY A 22 -11.21 -1.19 0.83
CA GLY A 22 -12.61 -0.78 1.00
C GLY A 22 -12.83 0.35 2.01
N SER A 23 -11.80 0.78 2.73
CA SER A 23 -11.91 1.87 3.70
C SER A 23 -12.03 3.23 3.02
N ALA A 24 -12.99 4.05 3.46
CA ALA A 24 -13.15 5.42 2.96
C ALA A 24 -11.93 6.32 3.23
N SER A 25 -11.07 5.95 4.17
CA SER A 25 -9.82 6.66 4.48
C SER A 25 -8.65 6.26 3.58
N THR A 26 -8.83 5.25 2.74
CA THR A 26 -7.84 4.81 1.76
C THR A 26 -8.16 5.47 0.42
N THR A 27 -7.27 6.35 -0.03
CA THR A 27 -7.44 7.11 -1.28
C THR A 27 -6.31 6.81 -2.24
N GLN A 28 -6.61 6.88 -3.54
CA GLN A 28 -5.56 6.81 -4.55
C GLN A 28 -4.69 8.08 -4.46
N GLN A 29 -3.41 7.89 -4.20
CA GLN A 29 -2.44 8.96 -4.05
C GLN A 29 -1.13 8.56 -4.72
N GLY A 30 -0.88 9.09 -5.91
CA GLY A 30 0.39 8.94 -6.58
C GLY A 30 0.61 7.62 -7.32
N THR A 31 1.87 7.39 -7.70
CA THR A 31 2.32 6.26 -8.52
C THR A 31 3.56 5.61 -7.93
N TYR A 32 3.82 4.36 -8.30
CA TYR A 32 5.02 3.64 -7.87
C TYR A 32 6.07 3.69 -8.98
N GLY A 33 7.24 4.26 -8.68
CA GLY A 33 8.27 4.54 -9.69
C GLY A 33 8.85 3.29 -10.37
N PHE A 34 8.64 2.09 -9.80
CA PHE A 34 9.12 0.82 -10.33
C PHE A 34 8.04 0.04 -11.11
N ALA A 35 6.79 0.48 -11.08
CA ALA A 35 5.69 -0.15 -11.83
C ALA A 35 5.01 0.90 -12.71
N LYS A 36 5.16 0.76 -14.03
CA LYS A 36 4.57 1.69 -14.98
C LYS A 36 3.05 1.72 -14.83
N ASP A 37 2.46 2.92 -14.90
CA ASP A 37 1.02 3.15 -14.82
C ASP A 37 0.35 2.58 -13.55
N SER A 38 1.16 2.38 -12.50
CA SER A 38 0.70 1.90 -11.20
C SER A 38 -0.01 2.97 -10.41
N LYS A 39 -0.90 2.52 -9.53
CA LYS A 39 -1.69 3.36 -8.64
C LYS A 39 -1.32 3.00 -7.21
N VAL A 40 -0.96 4.00 -6.42
CA VAL A 40 -0.72 3.82 -4.99
C VAL A 40 -1.96 4.25 -4.22
N PHE A 41 -2.41 3.42 -3.29
CA PHE A 41 -3.54 3.66 -2.40
C PHE A 41 -3.02 3.85 -0.99
N PHE A 42 -3.16 5.05 -0.47
CA PHE A 42 -2.60 5.47 0.80
C PHE A 42 -3.68 5.84 1.81
N ASN A 43 -3.41 5.57 3.08
CA ASN A 43 -4.31 5.88 4.17
C ASN A 43 -3.57 6.67 5.25
N LEU A 44 -3.94 7.93 5.42
CA LEU A 44 -3.31 8.86 6.37
C LEU A 44 -3.42 8.41 7.83
N ASN A 45 -4.44 7.62 8.19
CA ASN A 45 -4.64 7.18 9.57
C ASN A 45 -3.65 6.07 9.96
N THR A 46 -3.33 5.19 9.02
CA THR A 46 -2.49 4.01 9.28
C THR A 46 -1.09 4.12 8.70
N ASN A 47 -0.89 5.07 7.78
CA ASN A 47 0.30 5.26 6.96
C ASN A 47 0.68 4.05 6.10
N TYR A 48 -0.27 3.15 5.83
CA TYR A 48 -0.04 2.09 4.84
C TYR A 48 -0.19 2.64 3.42
N ALA A 49 0.60 2.08 2.52
CA ALA A 49 0.50 2.26 1.09
C ALA A 49 0.31 0.88 0.45
N VAL A 50 -0.64 0.75 -0.46
CA VAL A 50 -0.86 -0.45 -1.30
C VAL A 50 -0.69 -0.04 -2.75
N VAL A 51 0.11 -0.78 -3.50
CA VAL A 51 0.40 -0.52 -4.90
C VAL A 51 -0.33 -1.53 -5.75
N LEU A 52 -1.11 -1.03 -6.70
CA LEU A 52 -1.71 -1.81 -7.76
C LEU A 52 -1.07 -1.46 -9.10
N ASP A 53 -0.92 -2.43 -10.00
CA ASP A 53 -0.54 -2.17 -11.38
C ASP A 53 -1.72 -1.55 -12.18
N ALA A 54 -1.49 -1.25 -13.47
CA ALA A 54 -2.52 -0.68 -14.34
C ALA A 54 -3.83 -1.52 -14.42
N PRO A 55 -3.77 -2.86 -14.60
CA PRO A 55 -4.97 -3.70 -14.57
C PRO A 55 -5.59 -3.89 -13.18
N GLY A 56 -4.92 -3.45 -12.10
CA GLY A 56 -5.44 -3.50 -10.73
C GLY A 56 -4.99 -4.72 -9.92
N ASN A 57 -3.96 -5.44 -10.37
CA ASN A 57 -3.35 -6.51 -9.61
C ASN A 57 -2.50 -5.93 -8.47
N PHE A 58 -2.53 -6.62 -7.33
CA PHE A 58 -1.68 -6.28 -6.19
C PHE A 58 -0.20 -6.51 -6.54
N VAL A 59 0.61 -5.45 -6.38
CA VAL A 59 2.06 -5.51 -6.58
C VAL A 59 2.76 -5.62 -5.22
N THR A 60 2.49 -4.68 -4.32
CA THR A 60 3.12 -4.64 -2.99
C THR A 60 2.31 -3.76 -2.03
N GLY A 61 2.57 -3.89 -0.74
CA GLY A 61 2.01 -3.00 0.27
C GLY A 61 2.89 -2.95 1.51
N PHE A 62 3.05 -1.76 2.08
CA PHE A 62 3.91 -1.54 3.24
C PHE A 62 3.51 -0.28 4.00
N LYS A 63 3.98 -0.18 5.24
CA LYS A 63 3.77 1.00 6.07
C LYS A 63 4.89 2.01 5.81
N LEU A 64 4.51 3.23 5.45
CA LEU A 64 5.42 4.36 5.41
C LEU A 64 5.64 4.89 6.84
N ALA A 65 6.89 5.08 7.21
CA ALA A 65 7.26 5.66 8.49
C ALA A 65 7.29 7.20 8.36
N PRO A 66 6.46 7.95 9.10
CA PRO A 66 6.52 9.41 9.11
C PRO A 66 7.90 9.91 9.51
N GLY A 67 8.34 11.02 8.92
CA GLY A 67 9.67 11.61 9.15
C GLY A 67 10.81 10.92 8.40
N THR A 68 10.52 9.92 7.58
CA THR A 68 11.48 9.40 6.60
C THR A 68 11.42 10.19 5.31
N GLN A 69 12.55 10.30 4.62
CA GLN A 69 12.62 10.97 3.31
C GLN A 69 11.68 10.32 2.28
N GLN A 70 11.45 9.00 2.37
CA GLN A 70 10.49 8.30 1.52
C GLN A 70 9.06 8.77 1.77
N PHE A 71 8.63 8.87 3.03
CA PHE A 71 7.31 9.38 3.39
C PHE A 71 7.14 10.83 2.91
N ASP A 72 8.09 11.70 3.22
CA ASP A 72 7.99 13.12 2.87
C ASP A 72 7.94 13.32 1.34
N ASN A 73 8.76 12.58 0.60
CA ASN A 73 8.73 12.62 -0.86
C ASN A 73 7.43 12.07 -1.44
N PHE A 74 6.88 10.99 -0.88
CA PHE A 74 5.63 10.43 -1.33
C PHE A 74 4.45 11.38 -1.07
N ILE A 75 4.38 11.98 0.12
CA ILE A 75 3.32 12.93 0.46
C ILE A 75 3.43 14.22 -0.37
N LYS A 76 4.64 14.72 -0.63
CA LYS A 76 4.84 15.96 -1.39
C LYS A 76 4.72 15.78 -2.90
N ASN A 77 5.35 14.74 -3.44
CA ASN A 77 5.52 14.57 -4.88
C ASN A 77 4.60 13.50 -5.49
N GLY A 78 3.93 12.68 -4.66
CA GLY A 78 3.06 11.61 -5.13
C GLY A 78 3.82 10.48 -5.84
N VAL A 79 5.11 10.33 -5.61
CA VAL A 79 5.92 9.25 -6.19
C VAL A 79 6.55 8.44 -5.07
N LEU A 80 6.22 7.15 -5.06
CA LEU A 80 6.75 6.18 -4.13
C LEU A 80 8.00 5.52 -4.75
N ARG A 81 9.18 5.73 -4.14
CA ARG A 81 10.49 5.17 -4.54
C ARG A 81 11.25 4.59 -3.36
#